data_AF-A0A1Q8BKW5-F1
#
_entry.id   AF-A0A1Q8BKW5-F1
#
_cell.length_a   1.000
_cell.length_b   1.000
_cell.length_c   1.000
_cell.angle_alpha   90.00
_cell.angle_beta   90.00
_cell.angle_gamma   90.00
#
_symmetry.space_group_name_H-M   'P 1'
#
loop_
_entity.id
_entity.type
_entity.pdbx_description
1 polymer ?
#
loop_
_entity_poly.entity_id
_entity_poly.type
_entity_poly.pdbx_seq_one_letter_code
_entity_poly.pdbx_strand_id
1 'polypeptide(L)'
;TVAFLDGIEQWRVVGYGGVTPIVRGYVAAAVRRRGPDRRLRTAAEASRELAITRIESLAEPLRRALAASGVDVVGLAEEDAGQPARAIQAARRELERARLAQERALGEQCLAALGPDEWLVVDGVLSDSAALSAHPRALGVIKSHGAQYFEGAELERALTLPAGHRTSVFQPKRRGARRAIYSWYLRLWPWEGNDLLYGLLRVEALADAATVARAAAVSAWLMRERSPLSTPDARWDRLLYPIHDVETYLRSRAPRDLFSHPASRLPRTGS
;
A
#
# COMPACT_ATOMS: atom_id res chain seq x y z
N THR A 1 11.06 -10.54 -17.05
CA THR A 1 9.85 -9.71 -17.02
C THR A 1 9.50 -9.36 -15.59
N VAL A 2 8.86 -8.21 -15.34
CA VAL A 2 8.45 -7.79 -13.98
C VAL A 2 6.98 -7.39 -13.95
N ALA A 3 6.31 -7.72 -12.86
CA ALA A 3 4.98 -7.23 -12.51
C ALA A 3 5.05 -6.35 -11.24
N PHE A 4 4.20 -5.34 -11.19
CA PHE A 4 4.10 -4.39 -10.08
C PHE A 4 2.68 -4.43 -9.52
N LEU A 5 2.56 -4.58 -8.22
CA LEU A 5 1.31 -4.62 -7.48
C LEU A 5 1.21 -3.39 -6.59
N ASP A 6 0.07 -2.72 -6.66
CA ASP A 6 -0.32 -1.64 -5.77
C ASP A 6 -1.84 -1.65 -5.62
N GLY A 7 -2.34 -0.94 -4.62
CA GLY A 7 -3.76 -0.72 -4.40
C GLY A 7 -4.07 0.70 -3.96
N ILE A 8 -5.34 1.05 -4.14
CA ILE A 8 -5.88 2.35 -3.74
C ILE A 8 -7.10 2.13 -2.86
N GLU A 9 -7.38 3.16 -2.06
CA GLU A 9 -8.63 3.31 -1.36
C GLU A 9 -9.15 4.74 -1.55
N GLN A 10 -10.46 4.88 -1.67
CA GLN A 10 -11.17 6.15 -1.71
C GLN A 10 -12.40 6.03 -0.84
N TRP A 11 -12.77 7.08 -0.11
CA TRP A 11 -13.94 7.04 0.75
C TRP A 11 -14.54 8.42 0.96
N ARG A 12 -15.81 8.42 1.36
CA ARG A 12 -16.51 9.62 1.83
C ARG A 12 -17.60 9.23 2.81
N VAL A 13 -17.94 10.16 3.70
CA VAL A 13 -19.20 10.08 4.46
C VAL A 13 -20.34 10.43 3.49
N VAL A 14 -21.32 9.54 3.36
CA VAL A 14 -22.50 9.73 2.50
C VAL A 14 -23.76 10.10 3.28
N GLY A 15 -23.74 9.91 4.59
CA GLY A 15 -24.85 10.25 5.48
C GLY A 15 -24.57 9.85 6.91
N TYR A 16 -25.60 9.97 7.75
CA TYR A 16 -25.54 9.58 9.15
C TYR A 16 -26.81 8.82 9.55
N GLY A 17 -26.64 7.76 10.33
CA GLY A 17 -27.69 7.15 11.14
C GLY A 17 -27.62 7.72 12.55
N GLY A 18 -28.46 8.71 12.86
CA GLY A 18 -28.29 9.52 14.07
C GLY A 18 -26.96 10.26 14.05
N VAL A 19 -26.07 9.94 15.00
CA VAL A 19 -24.69 10.48 15.05
C VAL A 19 -23.65 9.56 14.40
N THR A 20 -24.02 8.33 14.02
CA THR A 20 -23.08 7.39 13.42
C THR A 20 -22.92 7.66 11.93
N PRO A 21 -21.69 7.85 11.42
CA PRO A 21 -21.45 8.06 9.99
C PRO A 21 -21.75 6.80 9.18
N ILE A 22 -22.20 7.01 7.95
CA ILE A 22 -22.28 5.98 6.91
C ILE A 22 -21.19 6.32 5.90
N VAL A 23 -20.15 5.50 5.87
CA VAL A 23 -18.99 5.70 5.00
C VAL A 23 -19.15 4.82 3.76
N ARG A 24 -19.16 5.43 2.57
CA ARG A 24 -18.98 4.70 1.31
C ARG A 24 -17.48 4.62 1.04
N GLY A 25 -16.97 3.41 0.89
CA GLY A 25 -15.59 3.11 0.55
C GLY A 25 -15.48 2.40 -0.79
N TYR A 26 -14.37 2.62 -1.47
CA TYR A 26 -13.96 1.88 -2.66
C TYR A 26 -12.51 1.46 -2.46
N VAL A 27 -12.22 0.18 -2.64
CA VAL A 27 -10.86 -0.35 -2.65
C VAL A 27 -10.61 -1.04 -3.96
N ALA A 28 -9.42 -0.84 -4.52
CA ALA A 28 -9.01 -1.50 -5.75
C ALA A 28 -7.53 -1.90 -5.66
N ALA A 29 -7.17 -3.03 -6.24
CA ALA A 29 -5.78 -3.44 -6.41
C ALA A 29 -5.57 -3.89 -7.85
N ALA A 30 -4.38 -3.66 -8.39
CA ALA A 30 -4.02 -4.11 -9.72
C ALA A 30 -2.58 -4.60 -9.76
N VAL A 31 -2.35 -5.55 -10.66
CA VAL A 31 -1.03 -5.99 -11.06
C VAL A 31 -0.81 -5.57 -12.50
N ARG A 32 0.22 -4.73 -12.73
CA ARG A 32 0.63 -4.34 -14.08
C ARG A 32 1.97 -4.98 -14.43
N ARG A 33 2.01 -5.72 -15.53
CA ARG A 33 3.17 -6.46 -16.03
C ARG A 33 3.84 -5.70 -17.16
N ARG A 34 5.17 -5.60 -17.09
CA ARG A 34 5.99 -4.96 -18.12
C ARG A 34 6.26 -5.93 -19.26
N GLY A 35 5.73 -5.63 -20.45
CA GLY A 35 5.98 -6.42 -21.65
C GLY A 35 7.40 -6.25 -22.22
N PRO A 36 7.75 -7.01 -23.27
CA PRO A 36 9.03 -6.88 -23.98
C PRO A 36 9.27 -5.48 -24.56
N ASP A 37 8.19 -4.77 -24.91
CA ASP A 37 8.18 -3.38 -25.37
C ASP A 37 8.31 -2.34 -24.24
N ARG A 38 8.59 -2.81 -23.01
CA ARG A 38 8.72 -2.02 -21.78
C ARG A 38 7.45 -1.32 -21.32
N ARG A 39 6.31 -1.54 -21.99
CA ARG A 39 5.00 -0.98 -21.59
C ARG A 39 4.33 -1.82 -20.52
N LEU A 40 3.67 -1.16 -19.58
CA LEU A 40 2.93 -1.79 -18.50
C LEU A 40 1.50 -2.11 -18.98
N ARG A 41 1.06 -3.35 -18.78
CA ARG A 41 -0.29 -3.82 -19.11
C ARG A 41 -0.91 -4.48 -17.90
N THR A 42 -2.21 -4.28 -17.70
CA THR A 42 -2.96 -4.92 -16.60
C THR A 42 -2.94 -6.43 -16.80
N ALA A 43 -2.37 -7.13 -15.83
CA ALA A 43 -2.35 -8.59 -15.76
C ALA A 43 -3.52 -9.11 -14.92
N ALA A 44 -3.84 -8.40 -13.84
CA ALA A 44 -4.99 -8.70 -12.99
C ALA A 44 -5.46 -7.42 -12.29
N GLU A 45 -6.75 -7.32 -12.00
CA GLU A 45 -7.33 -6.25 -11.20
C GLU A 45 -8.52 -6.78 -10.39
N ALA A 46 -8.75 -6.19 -9.23
CA ALA A 46 -9.92 -6.44 -8.41
C ALA A 46 -10.36 -5.13 -7.74
N SER A 47 -11.67 -4.95 -7.57
CA SER A 47 -12.23 -3.83 -6.83
C SER A 47 -13.48 -4.23 -6.06
N ARG A 48 -13.74 -3.49 -4.97
CA ARG A 48 -14.89 -3.67 -4.10
C ARG A 48 -15.40 -2.32 -3.63
N GLU A 49 -16.72 -2.19 -3.55
CA GLU A 49 -17.38 -1.10 -2.86
C GLU A 49 -17.87 -1.58 -1.50
N LEU A 50 -17.70 -0.74 -0.48
CA LEU A 50 -18.07 -1.01 0.90
C LEU A 50 -18.97 0.09 1.46
N ALA A 51 -19.92 -0.29 2.30
CA ALA A 51 -20.67 0.60 3.17
C ALA A 51 -20.32 0.29 4.62
N ILE A 52 -19.68 1.22 5.32
CA ILE A 52 -19.13 1.00 6.66
C ILE A 52 -19.88 1.90 7.66
N THR A 53 -20.57 1.29 8.62
CA THR A 53 -21.40 1.99 9.61
C THR A 53 -21.79 1.08 10.77
N ARG A 54 -22.45 1.60 11.82
CA ARG A 54 -23.09 0.77 12.85
C ARG A 54 -24.48 0.40 12.37
N ILE A 55 -24.68 -0.85 11.94
CA ILE A 55 -25.93 -1.30 11.31
C ILE A 55 -27.10 -1.21 12.29
N GLU A 56 -26.82 -1.44 13.58
CA GLU A 56 -27.78 -1.45 14.67
C GLU A 56 -28.34 -0.06 14.97
N SER A 57 -27.58 1.01 14.69
CA SER A 57 -28.04 2.39 14.91
C SER A 57 -28.87 2.95 13.74
N LEU A 58 -28.95 2.21 12.63
CA LEU A 58 -29.73 2.65 11.48
C LEU A 58 -31.23 2.39 11.67
N ALA A 59 -32.02 3.38 11.26
CA ALA A 59 -33.46 3.20 11.12
C ALA A 59 -33.77 2.10 10.08
N GLU A 60 -34.86 1.36 10.32
CA GLU A 60 -35.26 0.21 9.52
C GLU A 60 -35.34 0.48 7.99
N PRO A 61 -35.89 1.61 7.50
CA PRO A 61 -35.89 1.90 6.06
C PRO A 61 -34.48 1.98 5.46
N LEU A 62 -33.52 2.53 6.19
CA LEU A 62 -32.15 2.69 5.74
C LEU A 62 -31.38 1.36 5.78
N ARG A 63 -31.63 0.53 6.80
CA ARG A 63 -31.08 -0.83 6.86
C ARG A 63 -31.51 -1.66 5.66
N ARG A 64 -32.80 -1.60 5.28
CA ARG A 64 -33.31 -2.25 4.07
C ARG A 64 -32.69 -1.70 2.80
N ALA A 65 -32.54 -0.38 2.69
CA ALA A 65 -31.92 0.24 1.52
C ALA A 65 -30.45 -0.20 1.35
N LEU A 66 -29.68 -0.28 2.44
CA LEU A 66 -28.30 -0.78 2.41
C LEU A 66 -28.24 -2.25 2.02
N ALA A 67 -29.09 -3.10 2.60
CA ALA A 67 -29.15 -4.51 2.26
C ALA A 67 -29.52 -4.74 0.77
N ALA A 68 -30.37 -3.89 0.21
CA ALA A 68 -30.77 -3.95 -1.20
C ALA A 68 -29.75 -3.31 -2.17
N SER A 69 -28.73 -2.61 -1.66
CA SER A 69 -27.77 -1.87 -2.50
C SER A 69 -26.78 -2.77 -3.26
N GLY A 70 -26.60 -4.02 -2.83
CA GLY A 70 -25.59 -4.93 -3.38
C GLY A 70 -24.14 -4.57 -3.02
N VAL A 71 -23.94 -3.58 -2.14
CA VAL A 71 -22.63 -3.16 -1.64
C VAL A 71 -22.24 -4.01 -0.42
N ASP A 72 -20.95 -4.30 -0.25
CA ASP A 72 -20.45 -5.01 0.92
C ASP A 72 -20.64 -4.16 2.18
N VAL A 73 -21.57 -4.55 3.05
CA VAL A 73 -21.83 -3.82 4.30
C VAL A 73 -20.91 -4.34 5.41
N VAL A 74 -20.14 -3.44 6.02
CA VAL A 74 -19.26 -3.72 7.16
C VAL A 74 -19.81 -3.01 8.40
N GLY A 75 -20.16 -3.79 9.41
CA GLY A 75 -20.63 -3.30 10.70
C GLY A 75 -19.48 -2.80 11.57
N LEU A 76 -19.61 -1.60 12.14
CA LEU A 76 -18.75 -1.12 13.21
C LEU A 76 -19.26 -1.60 14.57
N ALA A 77 -18.32 -2.02 15.43
CA ALA A 77 -18.62 -2.35 16.81
C ALA A 77 -19.08 -1.11 17.60
N GLU A 78 -19.82 -1.33 18.70
CA GLU A 78 -20.40 -0.25 19.50
C GLU A 78 -19.33 0.70 20.06
N GLU A 79 -18.22 0.14 20.56
CA GLU A 79 -17.08 0.85 21.12
C GLU A 79 -16.40 1.80 20.12
N ASP A 80 -16.46 1.45 18.83
CA ASP A 80 -15.88 2.22 17.73
C ASP A 80 -16.85 3.27 17.17
N ALA A 81 -18.16 3.08 17.38
CA ALA A 81 -19.22 3.86 16.75
C ALA A 81 -19.79 5.01 17.59
N GLY A 82 -19.29 5.21 18.81
CA GLY A 82 -19.84 6.20 19.76
C GLY A 82 -19.68 7.66 19.34
N GLN A 83 -18.45 8.12 19.12
CA GLN A 83 -18.18 9.49 18.63
C GLN A 83 -17.93 9.49 17.11
N PRO A 84 -18.48 10.44 16.33
CA PRO A 84 -18.34 10.45 14.87
C PRO A 84 -16.89 10.38 14.39
N ALA A 85 -15.97 11.10 15.03
CA ALA A 85 -14.55 11.07 14.68
C ALA A 85 -13.92 9.69 14.90
N ARG A 86 -14.26 9.00 15.99
CA ARG A 86 -13.81 7.62 16.27
C ARG A 86 -14.39 6.63 15.25
N ALA A 87 -15.67 6.78 14.92
CA ALA A 87 -16.33 5.95 13.93
C ALA A 87 -15.72 6.11 12.53
N ILE A 88 -15.36 7.34 12.13
CA ILE A 88 -14.63 7.59 10.88
C ILE A 88 -13.25 6.94 10.91
N GLN A 89 -12.52 7.03 12.02
CA GLN A 89 -11.22 6.35 12.15
C GLN A 89 -11.37 4.82 12.08
N ALA A 90 -12.38 4.25 12.72
CA ALA A 90 -12.68 2.83 12.64
C ALA A 90 -13.03 2.40 11.21
N ALA A 91 -13.87 3.17 10.52
CA ALA A 91 -14.21 2.93 9.13
C ALA A 91 -12.98 2.98 8.20
N ARG A 92 -12.05 3.92 8.44
CA ARG A 92 -10.77 3.97 7.70
C ARG A 92 -9.91 2.72 7.95
N ARG A 93 -9.85 2.22 9.19
CA ARG A 93 -9.15 0.96 9.50
C ARG A 93 -9.77 -0.25 8.82
N GLU A 94 -11.10 -0.29 8.70
CA GLU A 94 -11.80 -1.33 7.93
C GLU A 94 -11.49 -1.23 6.43
N LEU A 95 -11.47 -0.01 5.88
CA LEU A 95 -11.14 0.23 4.48
C LEU A 95 -9.70 -0.20 4.15
N GLU A 96 -8.74 0.19 5.00
CA GLU A 96 -7.34 -0.21 4.88
C GLU A 96 -7.19 -1.74 4.92
N ARG A 97 -7.90 -2.41 5.85
CA ARG A 97 -7.93 -3.87 5.91
C ARG A 97 -8.50 -4.49 4.63
N ALA A 98 -9.57 -3.93 4.08
CA ALA A 98 -10.16 -4.40 2.83
C ALA A 98 -9.19 -4.24 1.64
N ARG A 99 -8.49 -3.10 1.54
CA ARG A 99 -7.45 -2.86 0.53
C ARG A 99 -6.31 -3.87 0.65
N LEU A 100 -5.75 -4.02 1.85
CA LEU A 100 -4.64 -4.96 2.12
C LEU A 100 -5.02 -6.41 1.82
N ALA A 101 -6.26 -6.82 2.16
CA ALA A 101 -6.76 -8.15 1.83
C ALA A 101 -6.83 -8.39 0.32
N GLN A 102 -7.24 -7.37 -0.44
CA GLN A 102 -7.35 -7.45 -1.89
C GLN A 102 -5.98 -7.47 -2.58
N GLU A 103 -5.06 -6.61 -2.14
CA GLU A 103 -3.65 -6.63 -2.58
C GLU A 103 -3.00 -7.99 -2.33
N ARG A 104 -3.21 -8.55 -1.14
CA ARG A 104 -2.72 -9.88 -0.78
C ARG A 104 -3.28 -10.95 -1.71
N ALA A 105 -4.61 -11.01 -1.88
CA ALA A 105 -5.24 -12.04 -2.70
C ALA A 105 -4.76 -11.97 -4.16
N LEU A 106 -4.69 -10.77 -4.72
CA LEU A 106 -4.22 -10.54 -6.09
C LEU A 106 -2.73 -10.87 -6.23
N GLY A 107 -1.92 -10.52 -5.22
CA GLY A 107 -0.50 -10.84 -5.18
C GLY A 107 -0.25 -12.34 -5.14
N GLU A 108 -0.96 -13.08 -4.29
CA GLU A 108 -0.87 -14.54 -4.21
C GLU A 108 -1.31 -15.22 -5.52
N GLN A 109 -2.39 -14.74 -6.16
CA GLN A 109 -2.85 -15.23 -7.46
C GLN A 109 -1.80 -14.99 -8.56
N CYS A 110 -1.24 -13.77 -8.64
CA CYS A 110 -0.22 -13.45 -9.63
C CYS A 110 1.09 -14.20 -9.40
N LEU A 111 1.44 -14.45 -8.13
CA LEU A 111 2.61 -15.24 -7.76
C LEU A 111 2.49 -16.69 -8.25
N ALA A 112 1.30 -17.30 -8.13
CA ALA A 112 1.06 -18.66 -8.58
C ALA A 112 1.19 -18.81 -10.11
N ALA A 113 0.96 -17.73 -10.87
CA ALA A 113 1.08 -17.68 -12.33
C ALA A 113 2.42 -17.10 -12.82
N LEU A 114 3.36 -16.85 -11.90
CA LEU A 114 4.62 -16.16 -12.21
C LEU A 114 5.58 -17.08 -12.96
N GLY A 115 6.14 -16.59 -14.08
CA GLY A 115 7.11 -17.35 -14.86
C GLY A 115 8.44 -17.58 -14.11
N PRO A 116 9.28 -18.51 -14.61
CA PRO A 116 10.53 -18.90 -13.95
C PRO A 116 11.58 -17.77 -13.87
N ASP A 117 11.48 -16.72 -14.69
CA ASP A 117 12.40 -15.58 -14.68
C ASP A 117 11.70 -14.25 -14.36
N GLU A 118 10.51 -14.36 -13.78
CA GLU A 118 9.66 -13.20 -13.52
C GLU A 118 9.69 -12.77 -12.07
N TRP A 119 9.60 -11.45 -11.89
CA TRP A 119 9.59 -10.80 -10.59
C TRP A 119 8.23 -10.18 -10.31
N LEU A 120 7.82 -10.23 -9.06
CA LEU A 120 6.68 -9.48 -8.55
C LEU A 120 7.17 -8.46 -7.52
N VAL A 121 6.94 -7.18 -7.80
CA VAL A 121 7.23 -6.07 -6.87
C VAL A 121 5.92 -5.62 -6.26
N VAL A 122 5.83 -5.61 -4.94
CA VAL A 122 4.64 -5.23 -4.16
C VAL A 122 4.92 -3.91 -3.47
N ASP A 123 4.04 -2.92 -3.62
CA ASP A 123 4.08 -1.71 -2.79
C ASP A 123 3.56 -2.04 -1.39
N GLY A 124 4.47 -2.21 -0.44
CA GLY A 124 4.16 -2.66 0.92
C GLY A 124 5.01 -3.83 1.39
N VAL A 125 4.61 -4.37 2.54
CA VAL A 125 5.33 -5.45 3.22
C VAL A 125 5.01 -6.82 2.62
N LEU A 126 6.00 -7.71 2.58
CA LEU A 126 5.78 -9.11 2.16
C LEU A 126 5.30 -9.98 3.32
N SER A 127 5.63 -9.59 4.56
CA SER A 127 5.43 -10.42 5.74
C SER A 127 3.98 -10.79 6.05
N ASP A 128 3.01 -10.08 5.47
CA ASP A 128 1.57 -10.35 5.63
C ASP A 128 1.07 -11.54 4.80
N SER A 129 1.83 -12.02 3.80
CA SER A 129 1.49 -13.18 2.97
C SER A 129 2.53 -14.29 3.05
N ALA A 130 2.06 -15.53 3.20
CA ALA A 130 2.90 -16.72 3.24
C ALA A 130 3.58 -16.97 1.91
N ALA A 131 2.80 -16.93 0.84
CA ALA A 131 3.31 -17.21 -0.49
C ALA A 131 4.30 -16.12 -0.91
N LEU A 132 3.95 -14.84 -0.71
CA LEU A 132 4.82 -13.73 -1.13
C LEU A 132 6.17 -13.74 -0.38
N SER A 133 6.15 -13.86 0.95
CA SER A 133 7.40 -13.87 1.73
C SER A 133 8.28 -15.11 1.51
N ALA A 134 7.70 -16.22 1.05
CA ALA A 134 8.44 -17.45 0.75
C ALA A 134 9.04 -17.48 -0.66
N HIS A 135 8.65 -16.54 -1.55
CA HIS A 135 9.01 -16.64 -2.96
C HIS A 135 10.32 -15.89 -3.30
N PRO A 136 11.30 -16.53 -3.96
CA PRO A 136 12.64 -15.98 -4.18
C PRO A 136 12.70 -14.82 -5.20
N ARG A 137 11.57 -14.50 -5.85
CA ARG A 137 11.42 -13.40 -6.83
C ARG A 137 10.25 -12.45 -6.50
N ALA A 138 9.76 -12.48 -5.26
CA ALA A 138 8.87 -11.45 -4.74
C ALA A 138 9.68 -10.40 -3.97
N LEU A 139 9.39 -9.12 -4.18
CA LEU A 139 10.00 -8.00 -3.47
C LEU A 139 8.92 -7.12 -2.87
N GLY A 140 9.06 -6.76 -1.60
CA GLY A 140 8.27 -5.70 -0.98
C GLY A 140 9.05 -4.41 -1.06
N VAL A 141 8.40 -3.32 -1.45
CA VAL A 141 8.97 -1.98 -1.45
C VAL A 141 8.14 -1.13 -0.52
N ILE A 142 8.74 -0.68 0.58
CA ILE A 142 8.07 0.03 1.66
C ILE A 142 8.60 1.47 1.69
N LYS A 143 7.67 2.41 1.63
CA LYS A 143 7.91 3.85 1.65
C LYS A 143 7.79 4.46 3.05
N SER A 144 7.08 3.79 3.95
CA SER A 144 6.88 4.22 5.33
C SER A 144 7.91 3.60 6.28
N HIS A 145 8.42 4.42 7.19
CA HIS A 145 9.50 4.06 8.11
C HIS A 145 9.01 4.10 9.57
N GLY A 146 7.77 3.68 9.82
CA GLY A 146 7.18 3.70 11.16
C GLY A 146 7.80 2.67 12.13
N ALA A 147 8.54 1.69 11.61
CA ALA A 147 9.27 0.72 12.40
C ALA A 147 10.76 1.07 12.43
N GLN A 148 11.32 1.19 13.62
CA GLN A 148 12.74 1.42 13.85
C GLN A 148 13.46 0.07 14.02
N TYR A 149 14.46 -0.20 13.18
CA TYR A 149 15.25 -1.45 13.21
C TYR A 149 16.69 -1.28 13.70
N PHE A 150 17.14 -0.03 13.80
CA PHE A 150 18.49 0.34 14.21
C PHE A 150 18.41 1.38 15.32
N GLU A 151 19.48 1.49 16.09
CA GLU A 151 19.64 2.48 17.15
C GLU A 151 21.02 3.14 17.07
N GLY A 152 21.17 4.33 17.68
CA GLY A 152 22.43 5.06 17.75
C GLY A 152 23.09 5.25 16.37
N ALA A 153 24.38 4.96 16.29
CA ALA A 153 25.18 5.15 15.08
C ALA A 153 24.72 4.31 13.88
N GLU A 154 24.08 3.15 14.11
CA GLU A 154 23.53 2.34 13.02
C GLU A 154 22.30 3.00 12.40
N LEU A 155 21.44 3.60 13.24
CA LEU A 155 20.28 4.36 12.78
C LEU A 155 20.73 5.60 12.00
N GLU A 156 21.67 6.35 12.55
CA GLU A 156 22.25 7.52 11.89
C GLU A 156 22.80 7.16 10.51
N ARG A 157 23.60 6.08 10.41
CA ARG A 157 24.15 5.61 9.13
C ARG A 157 23.06 5.17 8.15
N ALA A 158 22.03 4.47 8.62
CA ALA A 158 20.92 4.03 7.78
C ALA A 158 20.12 5.22 7.24
N LEU A 159 19.88 6.25 8.05
CA LEU A 159 19.13 7.45 7.70
C LEU A 159 19.94 8.47 6.91
N THR A 160 21.27 8.42 6.93
CA THR A 160 22.16 9.33 6.18
C THR A 160 22.81 8.69 4.96
N LEU A 161 22.32 7.51 4.53
CA LEU A 161 22.80 6.83 3.32
C LEU A 161 22.87 7.78 2.11
N PRO A 162 24.01 7.83 1.38
CA PRO A 162 24.11 8.59 0.15
C PRO A 162 23.17 8.05 -0.94
N ALA A 163 22.77 8.91 -1.88
CA ALA A 163 21.97 8.49 -3.03
C ALA A 163 22.62 7.32 -3.79
N GLY A 164 21.81 6.36 -4.22
CA GLY A 164 22.26 5.14 -4.90
C GLY A 164 22.86 4.07 -3.99
N HIS A 165 23.00 4.32 -2.69
CA HIS A 165 23.56 3.37 -1.74
C HIS A 165 22.47 2.61 -0.99
N ARG A 166 22.86 1.44 -0.46
CA ARG A 166 22.03 0.62 0.43
C ARG A 166 22.75 0.33 1.74
N THR A 167 21.98 0.02 2.78
CA THR A 167 22.55 -0.68 3.95
C THR A 167 22.94 -2.10 3.56
N SER A 168 23.72 -2.76 4.43
CA SER A 168 23.77 -4.22 4.47
C SER A 168 22.37 -4.82 4.62
N VAL A 169 22.22 -6.06 4.17
CA VAL A 169 21.01 -6.84 4.41
C VAL A 169 20.94 -7.19 5.89
N PHE A 170 19.79 -6.95 6.50
CA PHE A 170 19.50 -7.26 7.88
C PHE A 170 18.19 -8.05 7.98
N GLN A 171 18.01 -8.71 9.11
CA GLN A 171 16.76 -9.39 9.43
C GLN A 171 16.03 -8.59 10.51
N PRO A 172 14.82 -8.06 10.26
CA PRO A 172 14.04 -7.38 11.29
C PRO A 172 13.86 -8.25 12.54
N LYS A 173 14.34 -7.78 13.71
CA LYS A 173 14.14 -8.48 14.99
C LYS A 173 12.63 -8.48 15.33
N ARG A 174 12.13 -9.60 15.86
CA ARG A 174 10.70 -9.88 16.08
C ARG A 174 9.98 -8.83 16.95
N ARG A 175 9.49 -7.76 16.34
CA ARG A 175 8.21 -7.11 16.65
C ARG A 175 7.52 -6.85 15.31
N GLY A 176 6.72 -7.81 14.85
CA GLY A 176 5.90 -7.68 13.63
C GLY A 176 6.29 -8.56 12.44
N ALA A 177 7.56 -8.98 12.30
CA ALA A 177 7.93 -9.95 11.27
C ALA A 177 7.47 -11.36 11.69
N ARG A 178 6.24 -11.74 11.32
CA ARG A 178 5.69 -13.08 11.56
C ARG A 178 6.43 -14.17 10.77
N ARG A 179 7.35 -13.81 9.87
CA ARG A 179 7.99 -14.67 8.86
C ARG A 179 9.47 -14.31 8.67
N ALA A 180 10.27 -15.26 8.18
CA ALA A 180 11.68 -15.06 7.89
C ALA A 180 11.87 -14.25 6.59
N ILE A 181 12.02 -12.94 6.75
CA ILE A 181 12.32 -12.00 5.66
C ILE A 181 13.66 -11.30 5.90
N TYR A 182 14.33 -10.94 4.82
CA TYR A 182 15.45 -10.03 4.83
C TYR A 182 15.02 -8.65 4.35
N SER A 183 15.69 -7.64 4.90
CA SER A 183 15.42 -6.24 4.59
C SER A 183 16.72 -5.47 4.40
N TRP A 184 16.64 -4.39 3.63
CA TRP A 184 17.69 -3.37 3.55
C TRP A 184 17.06 -2.03 3.18
N TYR A 185 17.72 -0.94 3.54
CA TYR A 185 17.34 0.38 3.04
C TYR A 185 18.07 0.69 1.74
N LEU A 186 17.42 1.42 0.84
CA LEU A 186 17.95 1.93 -0.43
C LEU A 186 17.61 3.42 -0.55
N ARG A 187 18.61 4.27 -0.79
CA ARG A 187 18.39 5.70 -1.02
C ARG A 187 18.30 6.00 -2.51
N LEU A 188 17.18 6.55 -2.96
CA LEU A 188 16.94 6.95 -4.35
C LEU A 188 17.50 8.33 -4.71
N TRP A 189 17.46 9.28 -3.77
CA TRP A 189 17.81 10.69 -3.97
C TRP A 189 18.63 11.23 -2.80
N PRO A 190 19.45 12.28 -2.99
CA PRO A 190 20.13 12.95 -1.88
C PRO A 190 19.08 13.53 -0.91
N TRP A 191 19.33 13.39 0.39
CA TRP A 191 18.40 13.84 1.43
C TRP A 191 18.77 15.24 1.93
N GLU A 192 19.98 15.71 1.68
CA GLU A 192 20.50 17.00 2.13
C GLU A 192 19.58 18.14 1.65
N GLY A 193 19.15 18.98 2.61
CA GLY A 193 18.16 20.03 2.36
C GLY A 193 16.69 19.58 2.43
N ASN A 194 16.42 18.29 2.71
CA ASN A 194 15.10 17.70 2.95
C ASN A 194 15.08 16.97 4.31
N ASP A 195 14.02 16.21 4.58
CA ASP A 195 13.95 15.31 5.74
C ASP A 195 14.78 14.03 5.54
N LEU A 196 15.16 13.37 6.64
CA LEU A 196 16.01 12.15 6.59
C LEU A 196 15.36 10.95 5.88
N LEU A 197 14.03 10.91 5.73
CA LEU A 197 13.31 9.85 5.04
C LEU A 197 13.18 10.12 3.54
N TYR A 198 13.59 11.31 3.07
CA TYR A 198 13.49 11.74 1.69
C TYR A 198 14.20 10.79 0.71
N GLY A 199 13.43 10.12 -0.15
CA GLY A 199 13.94 9.13 -1.09
C GLY A 199 14.50 7.87 -0.44
N LEU A 200 14.21 7.60 0.84
CA LEU A 200 14.54 6.32 1.46
C LEU A 200 13.46 5.29 1.12
N LEU A 201 13.88 4.09 0.72
CA LEU A 201 13.03 2.92 0.59
C LEU A 201 13.53 1.82 1.52
N ARG A 202 12.61 1.05 2.09
CA ARG A 202 12.93 -0.27 2.64
C ARG A 202 12.51 -1.34 1.63
N VAL A 203 13.42 -2.25 1.34
CA VAL A 203 13.14 -3.41 0.49
C VAL A 203 13.03 -4.65 1.36
N GLU A 204 12.05 -5.50 1.08
CA GLU A 204 11.85 -6.81 1.71
C GLU A 204 11.97 -7.93 0.67
N ALA A 205 12.58 -9.04 1.06
CA ALA A 205 12.70 -10.24 0.25
C ALA A 205 12.77 -11.50 1.14
N LEU A 206 12.68 -12.68 0.52
CA LEU A 206 12.89 -13.96 1.19
C LEU A 206 14.22 -13.98 1.96
N ALA A 207 14.20 -14.46 3.20
CA ALA A 207 15.42 -14.69 3.98
C ALA A 207 16.18 -15.91 3.45
N ASP A 208 17.08 -15.67 2.50
CA ASP A 208 17.90 -16.69 1.85
C ASP A 208 19.28 -16.14 1.45
N ALA A 209 20.28 -17.00 1.36
CA ALA A 209 21.64 -16.61 0.96
C ALA A 209 21.68 -15.97 -0.45
N ALA A 210 20.84 -16.46 -1.37
CA ALA A 210 20.73 -15.87 -2.72
C ALA A 210 20.13 -14.47 -2.69
N THR A 211 19.35 -14.10 -1.66
CA THR A 211 18.88 -12.72 -1.47
C THR A 211 20.04 -11.80 -1.11
N VAL A 212 20.91 -12.22 -0.19
CA VAL A 212 22.10 -11.43 0.20
C VAL A 212 23.01 -11.21 -1.01
N ALA A 213 23.27 -12.27 -1.79
CA ALA A 213 24.08 -12.21 -3.00
C ALA A 213 23.49 -11.28 -4.08
N ARG A 214 22.15 -11.22 -4.21
CA ARG A 214 21.46 -10.42 -5.23
C ARG A 214 21.10 -9.01 -4.78
N ALA A 215 21.20 -8.67 -3.50
CA ALA A 215 20.73 -7.39 -2.95
C ALA A 215 21.30 -6.16 -3.69
N ALA A 216 22.58 -6.19 -4.07
CA ALA A 216 23.18 -5.12 -4.85
C ALA A 216 22.57 -4.99 -6.27
N ALA A 217 22.39 -6.11 -6.97
CA ALA A 217 21.78 -6.12 -8.31
C ALA A 217 20.32 -5.69 -8.29
N VAL A 218 19.55 -6.14 -7.28
CA VAL A 218 18.16 -5.73 -7.06
C VAL A 218 18.09 -4.23 -6.75
N SER A 219 18.94 -3.70 -5.86
CA SER A 219 18.98 -2.26 -5.57
C SER A 219 19.30 -1.43 -6.82
N ALA A 220 20.31 -1.83 -7.60
CA ALA A 220 20.65 -1.15 -8.85
C ALA A 220 19.51 -1.22 -9.88
N TRP A 221 18.73 -2.29 -9.88
CA TRP A 221 17.53 -2.41 -10.70
C TRP A 221 16.42 -1.46 -10.23
N LEU A 222 16.06 -1.47 -8.95
CA LEU A 222 15.03 -0.57 -8.39
C LEU A 222 15.40 0.91 -8.56
N MET A 223 16.68 1.27 -8.48
CA MET A 223 17.18 2.62 -8.80
C MET A 223 16.82 3.08 -10.21
N ARG A 224 16.68 2.16 -11.18
CA ARG A 224 16.24 2.50 -12.55
C ARG A 224 14.73 2.65 -12.67
N GLU A 225 13.97 2.03 -11.76
CA GLU A 225 12.50 2.08 -11.75
C GLU A 225 11.96 3.42 -11.22
N ARG A 226 12.79 4.33 -10.69
CA ARG A 226 12.41 5.72 -10.38
C ARG A 226 12.14 6.58 -11.62
N SER A 227 12.46 6.08 -12.81
CA SER A 227 12.34 6.78 -14.08
C SER A 227 11.22 6.19 -14.95
N PRO A 228 10.41 7.04 -15.62
CA PRO A 228 10.42 8.51 -15.55
C PRO A 228 9.99 9.05 -14.17
N LEU A 229 10.34 10.30 -13.89
CA LEU A 229 9.97 10.99 -12.65
C LEU A 229 8.44 11.12 -12.55
N SER A 230 7.90 10.87 -11.36
CA SER A 230 6.45 10.92 -11.09
C SER A 230 5.97 12.30 -10.63
N THR A 231 6.73 13.37 -10.90
CA THR A 231 6.32 14.74 -10.59
C THR A 231 5.06 15.11 -11.40
N PRO A 232 4.08 15.83 -10.81
CA PRO A 232 4.15 16.56 -9.54
C PRO A 232 3.63 15.80 -8.30
N ASP A 233 3.61 14.46 -8.27
CA ASP A 233 3.23 13.74 -7.03
C ASP A 233 4.15 14.14 -5.88
N ALA A 234 3.60 14.59 -4.75
CA ALA A 234 4.37 15.05 -3.60
C ALA A 234 5.29 13.99 -3.00
N ARG A 235 5.06 12.70 -3.31
CA ARG A 235 5.83 11.55 -2.85
C ARG A 235 6.82 11.06 -3.91
N TRP A 236 7.06 11.83 -4.98
CA TRP A 236 7.91 11.41 -6.10
C TRP A 236 9.30 10.94 -5.66
N ASP A 237 9.82 11.44 -4.54
CA ASP A 237 11.09 11.08 -3.94
C ASP A 237 11.19 9.56 -3.67
N ARG A 238 10.09 8.93 -3.26
CA ARG A 238 10.04 7.52 -2.88
C ARG A 238 9.20 6.66 -3.83
N LEU A 239 8.79 7.18 -4.98
CA LEU A 239 7.99 6.43 -5.95
C LEU A 239 8.88 5.71 -6.97
N LEU A 240 8.57 4.44 -7.18
CA LEU A 240 8.94 3.75 -8.42
C LEU A 240 7.85 4.08 -9.44
N TYR A 241 8.24 4.53 -10.63
CA TYR A 241 7.31 4.92 -11.69
C TYR A 241 6.27 3.84 -12.02
N PRO A 242 6.62 2.53 -12.10
CA PRO A 242 5.63 1.51 -12.39
C PRO A 242 4.55 1.37 -11.31
N ILE A 243 4.90 1.61 -10.03
CA ILE A 243 3.93 1.63 -8.93
C ILE A 243 3.02 2.85 -9.09
N HIS A 244 3.59 4.02 -9.37
CA HIS A 244 2.81 5.22 -9.69
C HIS A 244 1.86 5.02 -10.90
N ASP A 245 2.29 4.30 -11.92
CA ASP A 245 1.47 3.94 -13.09
C ASP A 245 0.34 2.95 -12.74
N VAL A 246 0.55 2.04 -11.78
CA VAL A 246 -0.53 1.21 -11.21
C VAL A 246 -1.54 2.09 -10.46
N GLU A 247 -1.06 2.97 -9.58
CA GLU A 247 -1.91 3.90 -8.82
C GLU A 247 -2.74 4.81 -9.75
N THR A 248 -2.10 5.38 -10.77
CA THR A 248 -2.76 6.24 -11.76
C THR A 248 -3.83 5.48 -12.54
N TYR A 249 -3.52 4.25 -12.95
CA TYR A 249 -4.48 3.38 -13.60
C TYR A 249 -5.70 3.09 -12.72
N LEU A 250 -5.47 2.69 -11.46
CA LEU A 250 -6.54 2.42 -10.51
C LEU A 250 -7.40 3.65 -10.24
N ARG A 251 -6.78 4.83 -10.07
CA ARG A 251 -7.50 6.10 -9.87
C ARG A 251 -8.37 6.44 -11.07
N SER A 252 -7.95 6.13 -12.30
CA SER A 252 -8.75 6.37 -13.50
C SER A 252 -10.02 5.51 -13.57
N ARG A 253 -10.05 4.38 -12.85
CA ARG A 253 -11.16 3.42 -12.77
C ARG A 253 -12.06 3.64 -11.56
N ALA A 254 -11.61 4.40 -10.55
CA ALA A 254 -12.37 4.60 -9.32
C ALA A 254 -13.62 5.48 -9.55
N PRO A 255 -14.71 5.27 -8.77
CA PRO A 255 -15.91 6.10 -8.86
C PRO A 255 -15.60 7.58 -8.66
N ARG A 256 -15.99 8.41 -9.64
CA ARG A 256 -15.61 9.83 -9.67
C ARG A 256 -16.14 10.63 -8.48
N ASP A 257 -17.28 10.21 -7.94
CA ASP A 257 -17.97 10.89 -6.84
C ASP A 257 -17.34 10.62 -5.46
N LEU A 258 -16.38 9.70 -5.38
CA LEU A 258 -15.57 9.46 -4.17
C LEU A 258 -14.35 10.37 -4.09
N PHE A 259 -13.92 10.96 -5.22
CA PHE A 259 -12.90 11.99 -5.16
C PHE A 259 -13.48 13.24 -4.51
N SER A 260 -12.82 13.69 -3.46
CA SER A 260 -13.19 14.90 -2.74
C SER A 260 -13.22 16.08 -3.72
N HIS A 261 -14.40 16.63 -3.96
CA HIS A 261 -14.48 17.96 -4.56
C HIS A 261 -13.99 18.98 -3.53
N PRO A 262 -13.21 20.00 -3.92
CA PRO A 262 -12.72 21.03 -3.01
C PRO A 262 -13.83 21.79 -2.26
N ALA A 263 -15.10 21.58 -2.62
CA ALA A 263 -16.29 22.15 -1.99
C ALA A 263 -16.96 21.26 -0.92
N SER A 264 -16.29 20.23 -0.38
CA SER A 264 -16.82 19.50 0.78
C SER A 264 -16.86 20.42 2.00
N ARG A 265 -18.07 20.77 2.47
CA ARG A 265 -18.35 21.61 3.65
C ARG A 265 -18.20 20.87 4.99
N LEU A 266 -17.47 19.77 5.02
CA LEU A 266 -17.10 19.14 6.30
C LEU A 266 -15.83 19.85 6.82
N PRO A 267 -15.80 20.28 8.09
CA PRO A 267 -14.63 20.93 8.65
C PRO A 267 -13.42 20.00 8.48
N ARG A 268 -12.34 20.52 7.90
CA ARG A 268 -11.04 19.85 7.91
C ARG A 268 -10.67 19.63 9.36
N THR A 269 -10.74 18.39 9.83
CA THR A 269 -10.15 18.02 11.11
C THR A 269 -8.64 18.13 10.94
N GLY A 270 -8.06 19.16 11.57
CA GLY A 270 -6.62 19.38 11.54
C GLY A 270 -5.86 18.18 12.09
N SER A 271 -4.79 17.83 11.39
CA SER A 271 -3.61 17.16 11.93
C SER A 271 -2.41 17.92 11.41
#